data_AF-A0A6N6VSK0-F1
#
_entry.id   AF-A0A6N6VSK0-F1
#
_cell.length_a   1.000
_cell.length_b   1.000
_cell.length_c   1.000
_cell.angle_alpha   90.00
_cell.angle_beta   90.00
_cell.angle_gamma   90.00
#
_symmetry.space_group_name_H-M   'P 1'
#
loop_
_entity.id
_entity.type
_entity.pdbx_description
1 polymer ?
#
loop_
_entity_poly.entity_id
_entity_poly.type
_entity_poly.pdbx_seq_one_letter_code
_entity_poly.pdbx_strand_id
1 'polypeptide(L)'
;MERNYLKLRFFTDYEPYETKEFGAEVFDKWFALDKKFHPEEFQAYEGAKNKVIVERDGINFLKEKWVSDIILGKRKSEPKYRISLSWLFSVQKDIEKGSNFPIYTGIYMSLKQKENYIIELFKNIVTIFKTKFAETSSNYSLIRKYEFHYKYPKGATSQRLTGHGVRTSIATNIITLPLVTWINYYGSELVNYIGEEKFKTLNTYKVEKFYEGYLVMCYPSHKLMETEEALEEEEKVMQHLGKHHFFDRSKVDIHELFK
;
A
#
# COMPACT_ATOMS: atom_id res chain seq x y z
N MET A 1 10.49 -17.58 -12.74
CA MET A 1 10.33 -16.90 -11.44
C MET A 1 10.08 -15.43 -11.70
N GLU A 2 8.98 -14.89 -11.21
CA GLU A 2 8.76 -13.43 -11.21
C GLU A 2 9.91 -12.75 -10.46
N ARG A 3 10.40 -11.62 -10.96
CA ARG A 3 11.45 -10.87 -10.25
C ARG A 3 10.91 -10.39 -8.91
N ASN A 4 11.72 -10.50 -7.86
CA ASN A 4 11.38 -9.94 -6.56
C ASN A 4 11.54 -8.40 -6.60
N TYR A 5 10.56 -7.66 -6.08
CA TYR A 5 10.53 -6.20 -6.04
C TYR A 5 9.81 -5.69 -4.79
N LEU A 6 10.10 -4.45 -4.42
CA LEU A 6 9.47 -3.77 -3.30
C LEU A 6 8.14 -3.14 -3.75
N LYS A 7 7.10 -3.29 -2.93
CA LYS A 7 5.79 -2.65 -3.05
C LYS A 7 5.57 -1.75 -1.85
N LEU A 8 5.37 -0.46 -2.11
CA LEU A 8 4.87 0.50 -1.13
C LEU A 8 3.39 0.69 -1.44
N ARG A 9 2.55 0.48 -0.43
CA ARG A 9 1.10 0.41 -0.58
C ARG A 9 0.47 1.48 0.30
N PHE A 10 -0.30 2.38 -0.30
CA PHE A 10 -0.94 3.51 0.37
C PHE A 10 -2.44 3.42 0.20
N PHE A 11 -3.17 3.35 1.31
CA PHE A 11 -4.60 3.20 1.34
C PHE A 11 -5.25 4.48 1.86
N THR A 12 -6.25 4.98 1.15
CA THR A 12 -6.95 6.25 1.46
C THR A 12 -8.46 6.11 1.30
N ASP A 13 -9.18 7.14 1.72
CA ASP A 13 -10.64 7.21 1.64
C ASP A 13 -11.09 7.46 0.19
N TYR A 14 -12.31 7.02 -0.11
CA TYR A 14 -12.91 7.19 -1.43
C TYR A 14 -13.30 8.65 -1.73
N GLU A 15 -14.05 9.28 -0.84
CA GLU A 15 -14.68 10.59 -1.06
C GLU A 15 -13.71 11.69 -1.56
N PRO A 16 -12.56 11.95 -0.90
CA PRO A 16 -11.67 12.98 -1.40
C PRO A 16 -11.04 12.58 -2.74
N TYR A 17 -10.77 11.29 -2.95
CA TYR A 17 -9.94 10.80 -4.05
C TYR A 17 -10.58 10.97 -5.44
N GLU A 18 -11.91 10.86 -5.54
CA GLU A 18 -12.64 10.98 -6.82
C GLU A 18 -12.71 12.42 -7.37
N THR A 19 -12.34 13.42 -6.57
CA THR A 19 -12.45 14.84 -6.94
C THR A 19 -11.27 15.31 -7.80
N LYS A 20 -11.52 16.23 -8.73
CA LYS A 20 -10.45 16.86 -9.54
C LYS A 20 -9.52 17.70 -8.68
N GLU A 21 -10.07 18.32 -7.64
CA GLU A 21 -9.38 19.16 -6.67
C GLU A 21 -8.33 18.35 -5.93
N PHE A 22 -8.66 17.13 -5.49
CA PHE A 22 -7.70 16.23 -4.87
C PHE A 22 -6.59 15.82 -5.85
N GLY A 23 -6.94 15.49 -7.10
CA GLY A 23 -5.95 15.19 -8.13
C GLY A 23 -4.99 16.33 -8.40
N ALA A 24 -5.51 17.54 -8.49
CA ALA A 24 -4.72 18.76 -8.62
C ALA A 24 -3.77 18.94 -7.44
N GLU A 25 -4.29 18.80 -6.21
CA GLU A 25 -3.51 18.88 -4.97
C GLU A 25 -2.39 17.82 -4.93
N VAL A 26 -2.69 16.58 -5.33
CA VAL A 26 -1.72 15.48 -5.39
C VAL A 26 -0.58 15.82 -6.34
N PHE A 27 -0.87 16.23 -7.56
CA PHE A 27 0.18 16.55 -8.53
C PHE A 27 0.96 17.79 -8.12
N ASP A 28 0.31 18.85 -7.62
CA ASP A 28 1.02 20.03 -7.16
C ASP A 28 1.99 19.71 -6.02
N LYS A 29 1.55 18.95 -5.02
CA LYS A 29 2.43 18.56 -3.90
C LYS A 29 3.53 17.59 -4.34
N TRP A 30 3.23 16.62 -5.21
CA TRP A 30 4.23 15.65 -5.66
C TRP A 30 5.32 16.32 -6.52
N PHE A 31 4.94 17.22 -7.43
CA PHE A 31 5.89 17.94 -8.28
C PHE A 31 6.57 19.12 -7.57
N ALA A 32 6.11 19.52 -6.38
CA ALA A 32 6.83 20.44 -5.49
C ALA A 32 7.98 19.77 -4.72
N LEU A 33 8.03 18.44 -4.66
CA LEU A 33 9.15 17.71 -4.05
C LEU A 33 10.45 17.87 -4.86
N ASP A 34 11.56 17.35 -4.32
CA ASP A 34 12.78 17.18 -5.09
C ASP A 34 12.56 16.34 -6.36
N LYS A 35 13.24 16.72 -7.45
CA LYS A 35 13.15 16.06 -8.76
C LYS A 35 13.45 14.55 -8.72
N LYS A 36 14.21 14.06 -7.73
CA LYS A 36 14.47 12.62 -7.50
C LYS A 36 13.20 11.81 -7.18
N PHE A 37 12.10 12.48 -6.81
CA PHE A 37 10.81 11.86 -6.51
C PHE A 37 9.79 12.02 -7.62
N HIS A 38 10.08 12.75 -8.70
CA HIS A 38 9.10 13.05 -9.73
C HIS A 38 8.87 11.85 -10.66
N PRO A 39 7.60 11.42 -10.85
CA PRO A 39 7.23 10.58 -11.96
C PRO A 39 7.39 11.34 -13.28
N GLU A 40 7.65 10.62 -14.36
CA GLU A 40 8.01 11.22 -15.66
C GLU A 40 7.01 10.87 -16.76
N GLU A 41 6.29 9.76 -16.63
CA GLU A 41 5.28 9.34 -17.59
C GLU A 41 4.05 8.78 -16.88
N PHE A 42 2.88 9.01 -17.47
CA PHE A 42 1.58 8.52 -17.01
C PHE A 42 0.76 7.97 -18.18
N GLN A 43 -0.07 6.95 -17.91
CA GLN A 43 -0.88 6.28 -18.93
C GLN A 43 -2.14 5.62 -18.35
N ALA A 44 -3.14 5.41 -19.22
CA ALA A 44 -4.44 4.82 -18.87
C ALA A 44 -4.39 3.30 -18.63
N TYR A 45 -3.45 2.58 -19.22
CA TYR A 45 -3.26 1.14 -19.05
C TYR A 45 -1.89 0.72 -19.63
N GLU A 46 -1.47 -0.52 -19.35
CA GLU A 46 -0.20 -1.02 -19.86
C GLU A 46 -0.22 -1.16 -21.38
N GLY A 47 0.74 -0.52 -22.06
CA GLY A 47 0.81 -0.53 -23.53
C GLY A 47 -0.03 0.54 -24.22
N ALA A 48 -0.68 1.45 -23.48
CA ALA A 48 -1.36 2.60 -24.07
C ALA A 48 -0.41 3.42 -24.96
N LYS A 49 -0.85 3.76 -26.17
CA LYS A 49 -0.07 4.56 -27.14
C LYS A 49 0.00 6.04 -26.73
N ASN A 50 -1.09 6.55 -26.18
CA ASN A 50 -1.19 7.93 -25.72
C ASN A 50 -0.75 8.01 -24.26
N LYS A 51 0.54 8.32 -24.07
CA LYS A 51 1.13 8.54 -22.75
C LYS A 51 1.33 10.03 -22.53
N VAL A 52 1.10 10.47 -21.30
CA VAL A 52 1.47 11.80 -20.85
C VAL A 52 2.94 11.75 -20.45
N ILE A 53 3.76 12.59 -21.08
CA ILE A 53 5.18 12.78 -20.77
C ILE A 53 5.27 14.13 -20.08
N VAL A 54 5.59 14.15 -18.78
CA VAL A 54 5.45 15.37 -17.95
C VAL A 54 6.29 16.54 -18.48
N GLU A 55 7.50 16.26 -18.96
CA GLU A 55 8.39 17.29 -19.53
C GLU A 55 7.82 17.92 -20.82
N ARG A 56 7.05 17.17 -21.59
CA ARG A 56 6.45 17.63 -22.86
C ARG A 56 5.07 18.28 -22.63
N ASP A 57 4.23 17.62 -21.84
CA ASP A 57 2.80 17.95 -21.72
C ASP A 57 2.49 18.84 -20.52
N GLY A 58 3.41 18.88 -19.53
CA GLY A 58 3.24 19.63 -18.29
C GLY A 58 2.29 18.98 -17.28
N ILE A 59 2.38 19.44 -16.03
CA ILE A 59 1.56 18.89 -14.94
C ILE A 59 0.07 19.23 -15.07
N ASN A 60 -0.27 20.36 -15.72
CA ASN A 60 -1.67 20.77 -15.88
C ASN A 60 -2.46 19.75 -16.72
N PHE A 61 -1.84 19.15 -17.73
CA PHE A 61 -2.46 18.07 -18.50
C PHE A 61 -2.75 16.84 -17.64
N LEU A 62 -1.89 16.52 -16.66
CA LEU A 62 -2.15 15.43 -15.71
C LEU A 62 -3.36 15.70 -14.82
N LYS A 63 -3.50 16.94 -14.34
CA LYS A 63 -4.61 17.37 -13.48
C LYS A 63 -5.95 17.20 -14.18
N GLU A 64 -6.02 17.58 -15.46
CA GLU A 64 -7.23 17.41 -16.27
C GLU A 64 -7.63 15.94 -16.47
N LYS A 65 -6.65 15.04 -16.43
CA LYS A 65 -6.78 13.61 -16.68
C LYS A 65 -6.91 12.76 -15.41
N TRP A 66 -7.04 13.41 -14.24
CA TRP A 66 -7.11 12.74 -12.95
C TRP A 66 -8.19 11.64 -12.89
N VAL A 67 -7.73 10.46 -12.46
CA VAL A 67 -8.31 9.10 -12.29
C VAL A 67 -9.26 8.52 -13.34
N SER A 68 -9.73 9.28 -14.34
CA SER A 68 -10.48 8.68 -15.45
C SER A 68 -9.54 8.04 -16.48
N ASP A 69 -8.38 8.67 -16.73
CA ASP A 69 -7.50 8.36 -17.87
C ASP A 69 -6.04 8.08 -17.46
N ILE A 70 -5.71 8.18 -16.18
CA ILE A 70 -4.36 7.93 -15.65
C ILE A 70 -4.44 6.99 -14.46
N ILE A 71 -4.12 5.72 -14.69
CA ILE A 71 -4.07 4.70 -13.63
C ILE A 71 -2.65 4.13 -13.43
N LEU A 72 -1.72 4.42 -14.35
CA LEU A 72 -0.33 3.99 -14.25
C LEU A 72 0.60 5.18 -14.39
N GLY A 73 1.69 5.16 -13.61
CA GLY A 73 2.78 6.13 -13.71
C GLY A 73 4.13 5.42 -13.70
N LYS A 74 5.18 6.12 -14.11
CA LYS A 74 6.56 5.65 -13.92
C LYS A 74 7.55 6.79 -13.85
N ARG A 75 8.62 6.53 -13.10
CA ARG A 75 9.86 7.28 -13.14
C ARG A 75 10.91 6.46 -13.89
N LYS A 76 11.50 6.99 -14.97
CA LYS A 76 12.51 6.27 -15.77
C LYS A 76 13.93 6.59 -15.33
N SER A 77 14.18 7.78 -14.80
CA SER A 77 15.49 8.12 -14.26
C SER A 77 15.69 7.45 -12.89
N GLU A 78 16.94 7.23 -12.48
CA GLU A 78 17.19 6.67 -11.16
C GLU A 78 16.87 7.69 -10.05
N PRO A 79 16.32 7.27 -8.90
CA PRO A 79 15.82 5.93 -8.60
C PRO A 79 14.55 5.55 -9.39
N LYS A 80 14.57 4.42 -10.11
CA LYS A 80 13.43 3.98 -10.92
C LYS A 80 12.31 3.37 -10.08
N TYR A 81 11.07 3.73 -10.40
CA TYR A 81 9.88 3.10 -9.85
C TYR A 81 8.69 3.19 -10.81
N ARG A 82 7.68 2.33 -10.60
CA ARG A 82 6.38 2.38 -11.26
C ARG A 82 5.31 2.72 -10.24
N ILE A 83 4.21 3.30 -10.70
CA ILE A 83 3.05 3.65 -9.90
C ILE A 83 1.83 2.95 -10.48
N SER A 84 1.00 2.40 -9.62
CA SER A 84 -0.38 2.05 -9.90
C SER A 84 -1.26 2.93 -9.05
N LEU A 85 -2.17 3.66 -9.67
CA LEU A 85 -3.26 4.38 -9.02
C LEU A 85 -4.51 3.50 -9.07
N SER A 86 -5.43 3.71 -8.13
CA SER A 86 -6.69 2.95 -8.10
C SER A 86 -7.52 3.25 -9.34
N TRP A 87 -8.16 2.22 -9.89
CA TRP A 87 -9.16 2.39 -10.93
C TRP A 87 -10.54 2.52 -10.27
N LEU A 88 -11.13 3.72 -10.29
CA LEU A 88 -12.35 4.02 -9.52
C LEU A 88 -13.55 3.11 -9.82
N PHE A 89 -13.61 2.52 -11.01
CA PHE A 89 -14.70 1.63 -11.43
C PHE A 89 -14.86 0.38 -10.54
N SER A 90 -13.87 -0.02 -9.75
CA SER A 90 -13.97 -1.17 -8.85
C SER A 90 -14.31 -0.82 -7.39
N VAL A 91 -14.30 0.46 -7.02
CA VAL A 91 -14.32 0.89 -5.61
C VAL A 91 -15.61 0.51 -4.89
N GLN A 92 -16.77 0.65 -5.56
CA GLN A 92 -18.05 0.27 -4.96
C GLN A 92 -18.08 -1.21 -4.53
N LYS A 93 -17.49 -2.11 -5.34
CA LYS A 93 -17.40 -3.54 -5.01
C LYS A 93 -16.46 -3.78 -3.83
N ASP A 94 -15.42 -2.96 -3.67
CA ASP A 94 -14.48 -3.09 -2.57
C ASP A 94 -15.10 -2.59 -1.25
N ILE A 95 -15.93 -1.55 -1.32
CA ILE A 95 -16.76 -1.07 -0.19
C ILE A 95 -17.79 -2.13 0.22
N GLU A 96 -18.52 -2.71 -0.74
CA GLU A 96 -19.49 -3.80 -0.47
C GLU A 96 -18.85 -5.04 0.16
N LYS A 97 -17.56 -5.29 -0.10
CA LYS A 97 -16.76 -6.35 0.52
C LYS A 97 -16.18 -5.97 1.89
N GLY A 98 -16.50 -4.78 2.40
CA GLY A 98 -16.07 -4.27 3.70
C GLY A 98 -14.67 -3.67 3.72
N SER A 99 -14.13 -3.17 2.60
CA SER A 99 -12.85 -2.45 2.62
C SER A 99 -13.03 -1.06 3.24
N ASN A 100 -12.30 -0.74 4.32
CA ASN A 100 -12.39 0.59 4.96
C ASN A 100 -11.80 1.68 4.08
N PHE A 101 -10.66 1.35 3.45
CA PHE A 101 -9.88 2.26 2.64
C PHE A 101 -9.78 1.66 1.24
N PRO A 102 -10.84 1.80 0.41
CA PRO A 102 -10.95 1.07 -0.85
C PRO A 102 -10.03 1.63 -1.94
N ILE A 103 -9.46 2.81 -1.73
CA ILE A 103 -8.49 3.41 -2.64
C ILE A 103 -7.10 2.93 -2.30
N TYR A 104 -6.39 2.46 -3.31
CA TYR A 104 -5.04 1.95 -3.25
C TYR A 104 -4.15 2.68 -4.26
N THR A 105 -3.06 3.26 -3.76
CA THR A 105 -1.92 3.69 -4.58
C THR A 105 -0.73 2.79 -4.29
N GLY A 106 -0.17 2.19 -5.32
CA GLY A 106 0.99 1.30 -5.24
C GLY A 106 2.21 1.90 -5.90
N ILE A 107 3.37 1.87 -5.24
CA ILE A 107 4.67 2.18 -5.83
C ILE A 107 5.54 0.93 -5.84
N TYR A 108 6.12 0.64 -6.99
CA TYR A 108 6.84 -0.60 -7.29
C TYR A 108 8.28 -0.27 -7.67
N MET A 109 9.26 -0.79 -6.94
CA MET A 109 10.66 -0.50 -7.19
C MET A 109 11.60 -1.67 -6.93
N SER A 110 12.81 -1.57 -7.45
CA SER A 110 13.86 -2.57 -7.26
C SER A 110 14.27 -2.67 -5.78
N LEU A 111 14.55 -3.88 -5.30
CA LEU A 111 15.16 -4.12 -3.98
C LEU A 111 16.59 -3.54 -3.86
N LYS A 112 17.18 -3.06 -4.95
CA LYS A 112 18.48 -2.37 -4.93
C LYS A 112 18.39 -0.92 -4.43
N GLN A 113 17.19 -0.36 -4.29
CA GLN A 113 17.04 1.02 -3.85
C GLN A 113 17.50 1.21 -2.40
N LYS A 114 18.05 2.39 -2.12
CA LYS A 114 18.56 2.73 -0.79
C LYS A 114 17.42 2.99 0.18
N GLU A 115 17.58 2.53 1.41
CA GLU A 115 16.60 2.57 2.48
C GLU A 115 16.13 4.01 2.76
N ASN A 116 17.05 4.97 2.85
CA ASN A 116 16.71 6.38 3.07
C ASN A 116 15.81 6.96 1.97
N TYR A 117 16.05 6.59 0.70
CA TYR A 117 15.20 7.06 -0.39
C TYR A 117 13.78 6.47 -0.28
N ILE A 118 13.67 5.19 0.07
CA ILE A 118 12.39 4.51 0.24
C ILE A 118 11.60 5.16 1.37
N ILE A 119 12.23 5.39 2.52
CA ILE A 119 11.60 6.01 3.70
C ILE A 119 11.15 7.44 3.39
N GLU A 120 11.99 8.23 2.75
CA GLU A 120 11.68 9.62 2.38
C GLU A 120 10.52 9.68 1.37
N LEU A 121 10.55 8.84 0.32
CA LEU A 121 9.43 8.72 -0.61
C LEU A 121 8.15 8.28 0.12
N PHE A 122 8.23 7.26 0.97
CA PHE A 122 7.07 6.73 1.71
C PHE A 122 6.38 7.82 2.52
N LYS A 123 7.14 8.60 3.30
CA LYS A 123 6.60 9.72 4.09
C LYS A 123 5.96 10.81 3.24
N ASN A 124 6.60 11.17 2.12
CA ASN A 124 6.06 12.15 1.19
C ASN A 124 4.70 11.68 0.63
N ILE A 125 4.61 10.43 0.19
CA ILE A 125 3.40 9.87 -0.41
C ILE A 125 2.27 9.70 0.62
N VAL A 126 2.58 9.31 1.87
CA VAL A 126 1.61 9.27 2.97
C VAL A 126 0.88 10.61 3.10
N THR A 127 1.64 11.70 3.10
CA THR A 127 1.13 13.07 3.25
C THR A 127 0.36 13.54 2.01
N ILE A 128 0.88 13.26 0.81
CA ILE A 128 0.29 13.70 -0.46
C ILE A 128 -1.09 13.07 -0.67
N PHE A 129 -1.23 11.77 -0.38
CA PHE A 129 -2.46 11.02 -0.64
C PHE A 129 -3.43 10.99 0.56
N LYS A 130 -3.15 11.74 1.63
CA LYS A 130 -3.93 11.74 2.88
C LYS A 130 -4.17 10.31 3.39
N THR A 131 -3.10 9.52 3.35
CA THR A 131 -3.14 8.07 3.57
C THR A 131 -3.65 7.74 4.98
N LYS A 132 -4.47 6.69 5.09
CA LYS A 132 -5.01 6.15 6.35
C LYS A 132 -4.28 4.91 6.84
N PHE A 133 -3.80 4.10 5.91
CA PHE A 133 -2.90 2.99 6.20
C PHE A 133 -1.87 2.86 5.08
N ALA A 134 -0.64 2.52 5.42
CA ALA A 134 0.33 2.13 4.40
C ALA A 134 1.29 1.07 4.90
N GLU A 135 1.87 0.33 3.96
CA GLU A 135 2.87 -0.67 4.26
C GLU A 135 3.95 -0.77 3.17
N THR A 136 5.09 -1.38 3.51
CA THR A 136 6.16 -1.69 2.56
C THR A 136 6.54 -3.16 2.65
N SER A 137 6.34 -3.89 1.56
CA SER A 137 6.56 -5.34 1.48
C SER A 137 7.25 -5.74 0.18
N SER A 138 7.83 -6.93 0.12
CA SER A 138 8.25 -7.53 -1.14
C SER A 138 7.09 -8.30 -1.79
N ASN A 139 7.07 -8.49 -3.11
CA ASN A 139 6.06 -9.34 -3.73
C ASN A 139 6.13 -10.78 -3.23
N TYR A 140 7.31 -11.28 -2.86
CA TYR A 140 7.46 -12.60 -2.23
C TYR A 140 6.79 -12.65 -0.85
N SER A 141 7.00 -11.64 -0.01
CA SER A 141 6.35 -11.51 1.29
C SER A 141 4.82 -11.50 1.15
N LEU A 142 4.31 -10.72 0.20
CA LEU A 142 2.88 -10.64 -0.07
C LEU A 142 2.27 -11.98 -0.49
N ILE A 143 2.93 -12.70 -1.39
CA ILE A 143 2.46 -14.02 -1.84
C ILE A 143 2.39 -14.98 -0.65
N ARG A 144 3.48 -15.07 0.13
CA ARG A 144 3.56 -15.96 1.30
C ARG A 144 2.48 -15.65 2.34
N LYS A 145 2.26 -14.36 2.62
CA LYS A 145 1.32 -13.91 3.65
C LYS A 145 -0.15 -14.05 3.21
N TYR A 146 -0.47 -13.73 1.96
CA TYR A 146 -1.85 -13.44 1.55
C TYR A 146 -2.39 -14.29 0.39
N GLU A 147 -1.56 -15.04 -0.33
CA GLU A 147 -2.00 -15.84 -1.49
C GLU A 147 -2.44 -17.24 -1.07
N PHE A 148 -3.59 -17.68 -1.58
CA PHE A 148 -4.14 -19.01 -1.37
C PHE A 148 -4.36 -19.67 -2.71
N HIS A 149 -4.07 -20.97 -2.78
CA HIS A 149 -4.17 -21.77 -4.00
C HIS A 149 -5.20 -22.87 -3.80
N TYR A 150 -6.12 -23.01 -4.73
CA TYR A 150 -7.13 -24.07 -4.74
C TYR A 150 -6.97 -24.94 -5.98
N LYS A 151 -6.76 -26.24 -5.78
CA LYS A 151 -6.64 -27.22 -6.86
C LYS A 151 -8.00 -27.90 -7.08
N TYR A 152 -8.56 -27.74 -8.28
CA TYR A 152 -9.78 -28.41 -8.68
C TYR A 152 -9.51 -29.89 -9.01
N PRO A 153 -10.53 -30.78 -8.86
CA PRO A 153 -10.40 -32.21 -9.18
C PRO A 153 -9.93 -32.51 -10.61
N LYS A 154 -10.22 -31.61 -11.56
CA LYS A 154 -9.83 -31.73 -12.98
C LYS A 154 -8.40 -31.27 -13.28
N GLY A 155 -7.59 -31.00 -12.25
CA GLY A 155 -6.18 -30.58 -12.37
C GLY A 155 -5.96 -29.07 -12.57
N ALA A 156 -7.02 -28.27 -12.73
CA ALA A 156 -6.91 -26.82 -12.77
C ALA A 156 -6.56 -26.24 -11.38
N THR A 157 -5.81 -25.13 -11.33
CA THR A 157 -5.51 -24.39 -10.09
C THR A 157 -6.07 -22.99 -10.20
N SER A 158 -6.71 -22.50 -9.13
CA SER A 158 -7.11 -21.09 -8.97
C SER A 158 -6.31 -20.46 -7.82
N GLN A 159 -6.10 -19.15 -7.93
CA GLN A 159 -5.38 -18.35 -6.95
C GLN A 159 -6.21 -17.13 -6.54
N ARG A 160 -6.23 -16.82 -5.24
CA ARG A 160 -6.88 -15.61 -4.68
C ARG A 160 -5.99 -15.00 -3.60
N LEU A 161 -5.92 -13.68 -3.57
CA LEU A 161 -5.27 -12.89 -2.52
C LEU A 161 -6.31 -12.36 -1.55
N THR A 162 -6.12 -12.58 -0.24
CA THR A 162 -7.00 -12.03 0.81
C THR A 162 -6.20 -11.62 2.05
N GLY A 163 -6.74 -10.70 2.86
CA GLY A 163 -6.08 -10.21 4.08
C GLY A 163 -5.05 -9.10 3.90
N HIS A 164 -4.84 -8.61 2.67
CA HIS A 164 -3.79 -7.64 2.34
C HIS A 164 -4.24 -6.17 2.39
N GLY A 165 -5.47 -5.89 2.85
CA GLY A 165 -6.01 -4.54 3.04
C GLY A 165 -6.78 -4.44 4.35
N VAL A 166 -7.07 -3.21 4.79
CA VAL A 166 -7.86 -2.97 6.00
C VAL A 166 -9.33 -3.25 5.71
N ARG A 167 -9.96 -4.12 6.51
CA ARG A 167 -11.35 -4.53 6.32
C ARG A 167 -12.16 -4.40 7.59
N THR A 168 -13.40 -3.95 7.48
CA THR A 168 -14.40 -3.99 8.54
C THR A 168 -15.40 -5.09 8.24
N SER A 169 -15.61 -5.96 9.22
CA SER A 169 -16.70 -6.91 9.19
C SER A 169 -18.03 -6.18 9.28
N ILE A 170 -18.89 -6.32 8.28
CA ILE A 170 -20.23 -5.71 8.27
C ILE A 170 -21.07 -6.21 9.45
N ALA A 171 -20.89 -7.47 9.85
CA ALA A 171 -21.68 -8.08 10.92
C ALA A 171 -21.24 -7.66 12.33
N THR A 172 -19.95 -7.37 12.52
CA THR A 172 -19.38 -7.15 13.86
C THR A 172 -18.72 -5.79 14.05
N ASN A 173 -18.59 -5.00 12.98
CA ASN A 173 -17.82 -3.76 12.92
C ASN A 173 -16.34 -3.89 13.37
N ILE A 174 -15.80 -5.10 13.41
CA ILE A 174 -14.39 -5.34 13.76
C ILE A 174 -13.52 -4.97 12.56
N ILE A 175 -12.55 -4.09 12.81
CA ILE A 175 -11.50 -3.74 11.85
C ILE A 175 -10.39 -4.81 11.93
N THR A 176 -10.08 -5.41 10.78
CA THR A 176 -8.98 -6.34 10.55
C THR A 176 -7.91 -5.67 9.69
N LEU A 177 -6.68 -5.66 10.18
CA LEU A 177 -5.51 -5.07 9.55
C LEU A 177 -4.71 -6.13 8.78
N PRO A 178 -3.99 -5.74 7.72
CA PRO A 178 -2.95 -6.58 7.14
C PRO A 178 -1.85 -6.87 8.16
N LEU A 179 -1.17 -8.01 8.03
CA LEU A 179 0.01 -8.34 8.81
C LEU A 179 1.08 -7.25 8.70
N VAL A 180 1.85 -7.09 9.77
CA VAL A 180 2.97 -6.15 9.85
C VAL A 180 4.05 -6.52 8.84
N THR A 181 4.66 -5.49 8.26
CA THR A 181 5.79 -5.58 7.29
C THR A 181 6.93 -4.66 7.73
N TRP A 182 7.92 -4.38 6.87
CA TRP A 182 9.08 -3.56 7.24
C TRP A 182 8.71 -2.15 7.74
N ILE A 183 7.93 -1.40 6.96
CA ILE A 183 7.47 -0.05 7.28
C ILE A 183 5.95 -0.08 7.22
N ASN A 184 5.29 0.35 8.28
CA ASN A 184 3.84 0.44 8.35
C ASN A 184 3.46 1.82 8.88
N TYR A 185 2.46 2.44 8.28
CA TYR A 185 1.86 3.68 8.75
C TYR A 185 0.43 3.41 9.17
N TYR A 186 0.10 3.85 10.38
CA TYR A 186 -1.24 3.79 10.95
C TYR A 186 -1.74 5.23 11.14
N GLY A 187 -2.74 5.63 10.36
CA GLY A 187 -3.39 6.93 10.51
C GLY A 187 -4.22 7.02 11.79
N SER A 188 -4.69 8.23 12.09
CA SER A 188 -5.43 8.58 13.31
C SER A 188 -6.55 7.60 13.67
N GLU A 189 -7.37 7.20 12.70
CA GLU A 189 -8.47 6.24 12.91
C GLU A 189 -7.97 4.89 13.45
N LEU A 190 -6.92 4.33 12.85
CA LEU A 190 -6.35 3.05 13.27
C LEU A 190 -5.61 3.17 14.60
N VAL A 191 -4.96 4.32 14.83
CA VAL A 191 -4.31 4.62 16.11
C VAL A 191 -5.34 4.68 17.24
N ASN A 192 -6.48 5.31 17.00
CA ASN A 192 -7.59 5.39 17.96
C ASN A 192 -8.21 4.01 18.21
N TYR A 193 -8.39 3.21 17.15
CA TYR A 193 -8.93 1.85 17.24
C TYR A 193 -8.03 0.91 18.04
N ILE A 194 -6.71 0.94 17.79
CA ILE A 194 -5.73 0.08 18.49
C ILE A 194 -5.45 0.59 19.92
N GLY A 195 -5.43 1.92 20.10
CA GLY A 195 -5.05 2.64 21.32
C GLY A 195 -3.68 3.31 21.20
N GLU A 196 -3.63 4.64 21.34
CA GLU A 196 -2.41 5.44 21.13
C GLU A 196 -1.24 5.01 22.04
N GLU A 197 -1.52 4.65 23.29
CA GLU A 197 -0.50 4.22 24.26
C GLU A 197 0.27 2.99 23.79
N LYS A 198 -0.34 2.10 23.00
CA LYS A 198 0.38 0.96 22.42
C LYS A 198 1.46 1.41 21.44
N PHE A 199 1.24 2.46 20.67
CA PHE A 199 2.27 2.99 19.77
C PHE A 199 3.38 3.71 20.53
N LYS A 200 3.04 4.49 21.57
CA LYS A 200 4.02 5.21 22.39
C LYS A 200 4.99 4.28 23.14
N THR A 201 4.52 3.09 23.52
CA THR A 201 5.27 2.09 24.28
C THR A 201 5.86 0.97 23.43
N LEU A 202 5.58 0.96 22.11
CA LEU A 202 6.05 -0.08 21.21
C LEU A 202 7.58 -0.02 21.07
N ASN A 203 8.24 -1.09 21.51
CA ASN A 203 9.70 -1.23 21.39
C ASN A 203 10.07 -2.06 20.15
N THR A 204 10.39 -1.38 19.06
CA THR A 204 10.88 -1.94 17.80
C THR A 204 11.99 -1.04 17.22
N TYR A 205 12.51 -1.34 16.04
CA TYR A 205 13.64 -0.58 15.47
C TYR A 205 13.39 0.94 15.46
N LYS A 206 12.22 1.39 14.99
CA LYS A 206 11.84 2.80 15.11
C LYS A 206 10.34 3.00 15.09
N VAL A 207 9.84 3.82 16.02
CA VAL A 207 8.47 4.34 16.04
C VAL A 207 8.53 5.86 16.01
N GLU A 208 7.75 6.48 15.14
CA GLU A 208 7.75 7.93 14.94
C GLU A 208 6.30 8.43 14.85
N LYS A 209 5.93 9.40 15.69
CA LYS A 209 4.69 10.18 15.46
C LYS A 209 4.91 10.99 14.20
N PHE A 210 4.10 10.76 13.18
CA PHE A 210 4.27 11.34 11.86
C PHE A 210 2.91 11.66 11.25
N TYR A 211 2.75 12.88 10.73
CA TYR A 211 1.47 13.38 10.22
C TYR A 211 0.35 13.17 11.26
N GLU A 212 -0.79 12.61 10.86
CA GLU A 212 -1.94 12.31 11.74
C GLU A 212 -1.81 10.98 12.50
N GLY A 213 -0.67 10.29 12.40
CA GLY A 213 -0.55 8.88 12.81
C GLY A 213 0.83 8.49 13.35
N TYR A 214 1.13 7.20 13.24
CA TYR A 214 2.41 6.62 13.61
C TYR A 214 3.04 5.87 12.44
N LEU A 215 4.31 6.14 12.20
CA LEU A 215 5.17 5.35 11.33
C LEU A 215 5.94 4.34 12.19
N VAL A 216 5.76 3.06 11.92
CA VAL A 216 6.40 1.93 12.62
C VAL A 216 7.33 1.23 11.64
N MET A 217 8.62 1.19 11.96
CA MET A 217 9.64 0.46 11.22
C MET A 217 10.15 -0.69 12.08
N CYS A 218 9.99 -1.93 11.63
CA CYS A 218 10.31 -3.12 12.41
C CYS A 218 11.82 -3.37 12.51
N TYR A 219 12.57 -3.11 11.44
CA TYR A 219 14.00 -3.42 11.33
C TYR A 219 14.71 -2.41 10.40
N PRO A 220 16.05 -2.34 10.37
CA PRO A 220 16.77 -1.25 9.69
C PRO A 220 16.73 -1.27 8.15
N SER A 221 16.44 -2.41 7.52
CA SER A 221 16.51 -2.52 6.05
C SER A 221 15.51 -3.52 5.48
N HIS A 222 14.89 -3.20 4.33
CA HIS A 222 14.05 -4.14 3.57
C HIS A 222 14.78 -5.42 3.17
N LYS A 223 16.11 -5.43 3.16
CA LYS A 223 16.90 -6.62 2.83
C LYS A 223 16.74 -7.74 3.87
N LEU A 224 16.25 -7.41 5.06
CA LEU A 224 15.93 -8.38 6.10
C LEU A 224 14.52 -8.98 5.94
N MET A 225 13.67 -8.47 5.05
CA MET A 225 12.35 -9.06 4.83
C MET A 225 12.46 -10.57 4.56
N GLU A 226 11.57 -11.33 5.18
CA GLU A 226 11.50 -12.79 5.10
C GLU A 226 12.62 -13.57 5.83
N THR A 227 13.57 -12.90 6.49
CA THR A 227 14.46 -13.58 7.44
C THR A 227 13.70 -13.92 8.72
N GLU A 228 14.20 -14.91 9.45
CA GLU A 228 13.61 -15.33 10.74
C GLU A 228 13.55 -14.16 11.73
N GLU A 229 14.65 -13.44 11.90
CA GLU A 229 14.74 -12.23 12.74
C GLU A 229 13.66 -11.18 12.38
N ALA A 230 13.45 -10.92 11.09
CA ALA A 230 12.43 -9.97 10.65
C ALA A 230 11.01 -10.47 10.95
N LEU A 231 10.75 -11.77 10.77
CA LEU A 231 9.44 -12.36 11.06
C LEU A 231 9.14 -12.37 12.56
N GLU A 232 10.14 -12.63 13.40
CA GLU A 232 10.03 -12.54 14.86
C GLU A 232 9.69 -11.11 15.31
N GLU A 233 10.37 -10.10 14.75
CA GLU A 233 10.10 -8.71 15.10
C GLU A 233 8.73 -8.23 14.58
N GLU A 234 8.31 -8.65 13.38
CA GLU A 234 6.96 -8.40 12.87
C GLU A 234 5.88 -9.01 13.77
N GLU A 235 6.08 -10.25 14.23
CA GLU A 235 5.17 -10.94 15.16
C GLU A 235 5.14 -10.24 16.53
N LYS A 236 6.29 -9.82 17.07
CA LYS A 236 6.37 -9.05 18.32
C LYS A 236 5.60 -7.74 18.23
N VAL A 237 5.72 -7.01 17.11
CA VAL A 237 4.94 -5.79 16.87
C VAL A 237 3.43 -6.11 16.84
N MET A 238 3.02 -7.18 16.15
CA MET A 238 1.61 -7.60 16.12
C MET A 238 1.09 -7.98 17.51
N GLN A 239 1.87 -8.70 18.30
CA GLN A 239 1.51 -9.07 19.67
C GLN A 239 1.29 -7.82 20.55
N HIS A 240 2.23 -6.87 20.50
CA HIS A 240 2.16 -5.62 21.27
C HIS A 240 0.96 -4.76 20.87
N LEU A 241 0.73 -4.58 19.57
CA LEU A 241 -0.42 -3.81 19.07
C LEU A 241 -1.75 -4.54 19.31
N GLY A 242 -1.72 -5.87 19.48
CA GLY A 242 -2.86 -6.74 19.71
C GLY A 242 -3.10 -7.64 18.51
N LYS A 243 -2.59 -8.87 18.56
CA LYS A 243 -2.58 -9.82 17.43
C LYS A 243 -3.97 -10.08 16.82
N HIS A 244 -5.02 -9.97 17.62
CA HIS A 244 -6.40 -10.14 17.17
C HIS A 244 -6.90 -9.05 16.20
N HIS A 245 -6.23 -7.90 16.12
CA HIS A 245 -6.53 -6.88 15.11
C HIS A 245 -6.01 -7.24 13.72
N PHE A 246 -5.10 -8.22 13.60
CA PHE A 246 -4.43 -8.54 12.36
C PHE A 246 -5.04 -9.75 11.67
N PHE A 247 -4.90 -9.80 10.35
CA PHE A 247 -5.35 -10.91 9.52
C PHE A 247 -4.74 -12.24 9.97
N ASP A 248 -5.58 -13.25 10.17
CA ASP A 248 -5.15 -14.58 10.58
C ASP A 248 -5.31 -15.57 9.43
N ARG A 249 -4.20 -15.88 8.77
CA ARG A 249 -4.15 -16.82 7.64
C ARG A 249 -4.71 -18.19 8.01
N SER A 250 -4.57 -18.63 9.27
CA SER A 250 -5.01 -19.97 9.71
C SER A 250 -6.53 -20.10 9.82
N LYS A 251 -7.26 -18.99 9.88
CA LYS A 251 -8.73 -18.95 9.96
C LYS A 251 -9.42 -18.90 8.61
N VAL A 252 -8.67 -18.89 7.51
CA VAL A 252 -9.24 -18.84 6.16
C VAL A 252 -9.69 -20.22 5.72
N ASP A 253 -10.99 -20.38 5.51
CA ASP A 253 -11.53 -21.51 4.77
C ASP A 253 -11.27 -21.31 3.26
N ILE A 254 -10.37 -22.12 2.71
CA ILE A 254 -10.03 -22.07 1.28
C ILE A 254 -11.24 -22.44 0.43
N HIS A 255 -12.13 -23.35 0.85
CA HIS A 255 -13.29 -23.70 0.05
C HIS A 255 -14.27 -22.54 -0.07
N GLU A 256 -14.58 -21.86 1.04
CA GLU A 256 -15.41 -20.64 1.02
C GLU A 256 -14.75 -19.51 0.21
N LEU A 257 -13.42 -19.38 0.32
CA LEU A 257 -12.68 -18.36 -0.41
C LEU A 257 -12.81 -18.53 -1.93
N PHE A 258 -13.09 -19.72 -2.46
CA PHE A 258 -13.16 -20.01 -3.90
C PHE A 258 -14.55 -20.37 -4.42
N LYS A 259 -15.61 -20.17 -3.61
CA LYS A 259 -16.98 -20.07 -4.11
C LYS A 259 -17.17 -18.80 -4.95
#